data_AF-A0A542I1S3-F1
#
_entry.id   AF-A0A542I1S3-F1
#
_cell.length_a   1.000
_cell.length_b   1.000
_cell.length_c   1.000
_cell.angle_alpha   90.00
_cell.angle_beta   90.00
_cell.angle_gamma   90.00
#
_symmetry.space_group_name_H-M   'P 1'
#
loop_
_entity.id
_entity.type
_entity.pdbx_description
1 polymer ?
#
loop_
_entity_poly.entity_id
_entity_poly.type
_entity_poly.pdbx_seq_one_letter_code
_entity_poly.pdbx_strand_id
1 'polypeptide(L)'
;MEFRQIIETVGQLVDFAGVAVMVIGAVVSLPMAIRGHQPRQLPAGAEKLSFYRSYRQLLGRSILLGLELLVAADIIRTVAVTPTFVSVGVLAIIVLIRTFLSFSLELEITGRWPWQKEAPAARSGSTASAA
;
A
#
# COMPACT_ATOMS: atom_id res chain seq x y z
N MET A 1 22.07 13.70 -22.78
CA MET A 1 22.39 12.37 -22.22
C MET A 1 22.26 12.36 -20.70
N GLU A 2 22.88 13.30 -19.96
CA GLU A 2 22.79 13.33 -18.48
C GLU A 2 21.38 13.43 -17.91
N PHE A 3 20.52 14.32 -18.44
CA PHE A 3 19.18 14.52 -17.87
C PHE A 3 18.31 13.24 -17.85
N ARG A 4 18.44 12.39 -18.86
CA ARG A 4 17.71 11.12 -18.95
C ARG A 4 18.22 10.10 -17.94
N GLN A 5 19.54 9.99 -17.81
CA GLN A 5 20.18 9.13 -16.80
C GLN A 5 19.83 9.59 -15.38
N ILE A 6 19.80 10.89 -15.13
CA ILE A 6 19.38 11.44 -13.83
C ILE A 6 17.95 11.01 -13.52
N ILE A 7 17.01 11.19 -14.45
CA ILE A 7 15.61 10.84 -14.20
C ILE A 7 15.41 9.33 -14.07
N GLU A 8 16.07 8.51 -14.89
CA GLU A 8 16.02 7.05 -14.77
C GLU A 8 16.55 6.57 -13.42
N THR A 9 17.67 7.15 -12.98
CA THR A 9 18.29 6.84 -11.68
C THR A 9 17.37 7.24 -10.53
N VAL A 10 16.81 8.46 -10.57
CA VAL A 10 15.85 8.93 -9.56
C VAL A 10 14.61 8.03 -9.52
N GLY A 11 14.04 7.70 -10.68
CA GLY A 11 12.88 6.81 -10.77
C GLY A 11 13.17 5.42 -10.21
N GLN A 12 14.35 4.85 -10.46
CA GLN A 12 14.78 3.58 -9.86
C GLN A 12 14.96 3.69 -8.34
N LEU A 13 15.53 4.79 -7.85
CA LEU A 13 15.76 5.01 -6.42
C LEU A 13 14.45 5.14 -5.65
N VAL A 14 13.48 5.85 -6.22
CA VAL A 14 12.12 6.00 -5.66
C VAL A 14 11.36 4.67 -5.69
N ASP A 15 11.46 3.91 -6.78
CA ASP A 15 10.86 2.57 -6.88
C ASP A 15 11.43 1.62 -5.82
N PHE A 16 12.76 1.60 -5.69
CA PHE A 16 13.45 0.84 -4.65
C PHE A 16 13.01 1.26 -3.24
N ALA A 17 12.89 2.56 -2.98
CA ALA A 17 12.41 3.06 -1.69
C ALA A 17 10.97 2.62 -1.40
N GLY A 18 10.08 2.67 -2.39
CA GLY A 18 8.70 2.17 -2.26
C GLY A 18 8.65 0.69 -1.89
N VAL A 19 9.39 -0.16 -2.63
CA VAL A 19 9.49 -1.59 -2.32
C VAL A 19 10.12 -1.83 -0.94
N ALA A 20 11.17 -1.09 -0.59
CA ALA A 20 11.83 -1.22 0.71
C ALA A 20 10.88 -0.90 1.87
N VAL A 21 10.06 0.16 1.75
CA VAL A 21 9.06 0.51 2.78
C VAL A 21 8.02 -0.61 2.94
N MET A 22 7.54 -1.21 1.84
CA MET A 22 6.60 -2.33 1.90
C MET A 22 7.22 -3.55 2.60
N VAL A 23 8.44 -3.92 2.22
CA VAL A 23 9.16 -5.07 2.78
C VAL A 23 9.47 -4.83 4.27
N ILE A 24 9.98 -3.66 4.64
CA ILE A 24 10.28 -3.32 6.03
C ILE A 24 8.99 -3.33 6.86
N GLY A 25 7.90 -2.75 6.36
CA GLY A 25 6.60 -2.79 7.05
C GLY A 25 6.09 -4.21 7.28
N ALA A 26 6.27 -5.10 6.31
CA ALA A 26 5.95 -6.53 6.46
C ALA A 26 6.85 -7.23 7.48
N VAL A 27 8.15 -7.01 7.42
CA VAL A 27 9.12 -7.63 8.33
C VAL A 27 8.97 -7.11 9.76
N VAL A 28 8.65 -5.82 9.97
CA VAL A 28 8.47 -5.21 11.29
C VAL A 28 7.12 -5.54 11.91
N SER A 29 6.08 -5.69 11.10
CA SER A 29 4.73 -6.05 11.59
C SER A 29 4.67 -7.47 12.18
N LEU A 30 5.48 -8.41 11.67
CA LEU A 30 5.57 -9.78 12.17
C LEU A 30 6.02 -9.85 13.66
N PRO A 31 7.21 -9.36 14.06
CA PRO A 31 7.67 -9.41 15.44
C PRO A 31 6.91 -8.46 16.36
N MET A 32 6.35 -7.33 15.88
CA MET A 32 5.50 -6.48 16.72
C MET A 32 4.17 -7.14 17.04
N ALA A 33 3.56 -7.84 16.09
CA ALA A 33 2.36 -8.63 16.35
C ALA A 33 2.68 -9.78 17.32
N ILE A 34 3.85 -10.43 17.17
CA ILE A 34 4.31 -11.50 18.08
C ILE A 34 4.62 -10.95 19.49
N ARG A 35 5.28 -9.79 19.61
CA ARG A 35 5.61 -9.16 20.91
C ARG A 35 4.43 -8.48 21.59
N GLY A 36 3.39 -8.11 20.83
CA GLY A 36 2.10 -7.64 21.35
C GLY A 36 1.36 -8.69 22.18
N HIS A 37 1.78 -9.95 22.13
CA HIS A 37 1.38 -11.03 23.05
C HIS A 37 2.01 -10.93 24.44
N GLN A 38 2.41 -9.74 24.90
CA GLN A 38 2.76 -9.58 26.31
C GLN A 38 1.46 -9.57 27.13
N PRO A 39 1.25 -10.56 28.02
CA PRO A 39 -0.06 -10.91 28.55
C PRO A 39 -0.51 -9.89 29.59
N ARG A 40 -1.23 -8.87 29.15
CA ARG A 40 -2.07 -8.06 30.05
C ARG A 40 -3.53 -8.44 29.81
N GLN A 41 -3.89 -9.59 30.41
CA GLN A 41 -5.25 -9.95 30.83
C GLN A 41 -6.37 -9.80 29.77
N LEU A 42 -6.27 -10.51 28.64
CA LEU A 42 -7.37 -10.57 27.68
C LEU A 42 -7.98 -11.98 27.62
N PRO A 43 -9.32 -12.11 27.51
CA PRO A 43 -10.02 -13.39 27.56
C PRO A 43 -9.68 -14.30 26.38
N ALA A 44 -9.76 -15.61 26.61
CA ALA A 44 -9.23 -16.74 25.80
C ALA A 44 -9.76 -16.90 24.35
N GLY A 45 -10.34 -15.87 23.74
CA GLY A 45 -10.73 -15.82 22.33
C GLY A 45 -10.35 -14.51 21.60
N ALA A 46 -9.85 -13.50 22.32
CA ALA A 46 -9.53 -12.18 21.76
C ALA A 46 -8.10 -12.06 21.19
N GLU A 47 -7.20 -12.98 21.55
CA GLU A 47 -5.77 -12.89 21.20
C GLU A 47 -5.48 -13.04 19.71
N LYS A 48 -6.14 -13.99 19.02
CA LYS A 48 -6.01 -14.15 17.56
C LYS A 48 -6.52 -12.93 16.80
N LEU A 49 -7.58 -12.30 17.30
CA LEU A 49 -8.18 -11.13 16.67
C LEU A 49 -7.30 -9.88 16.85
N SER A 50 -6.60 -9.76 17.98
CA SER A 50 -5.66 -8.66 18.26
C SER A 50 -4.40 -8.76 17.40
N PHE A 51 -3.77 -9.94 17.32
CA PHE A 51 -2.61 -10.18 16.45
C PHE A 51 -2.90 -9.85 14.99
N TYR A 52 -3.98 -10.43 14.46
CA TYR A 52 -4.38 -10.24 13.07
C TYR A 52 -4.72 -8.78 12.76
N ARG A 53 -5.38 -8.08 13.69
CA ARG A 53 -5.74 -6.67 13.53
C ARG A 53 -4.51 -5.76 13.52
N SER A 54 -3.60 -5.92 14.48
CA SER A 54 -2.36 -5.11 14.55
C SER A 54 -1.44 -5.37 13.36
N TYR A 55 -1.29 -6.62 12.94
CA TYR A 55 -0.52 -6.99 11.75
C TYR A 55 -1.09 -6.33 10.49
N ARG A 56 -2.41 -6.45 10.27
CA ARG A 56 -3.09 -5.89 9.09
C ARG A 56 -3.07 -4.36 9.07
N GLN A 57 -3.08 -3.71 10.23
CA GLN A 57 -3.04 -2.25 10.35
C GLN A 57 -1.65 -1.67 10.03
N LEU A 58 -0.59 -2.34 10.47
CA LEU A 58 0.80 -1.98 10.13
C LEU A 58 1.10 -2.27 8.67
N LEU A 59 0.74 -3.46 8.19
CA LEU A 59 0.88 -3.84 6.78
C LEU A 59 0.12 -2.91 5.85
N GLY A 60 -1.15 -2.62 6.15
CA GLY A 60 -1.97 -1.74 5.32
C GLY A 60 -1.35 -0.35 5.17
N ARG A 61 -0.81 0.21 6.27
CA ARG A 61 -0.10 1.50 6.25
C ARG A 61 1.19 1.45 5.42
N SER A 62 2.01 0.41 5.57
CA SER A 62 3.25 0.30 4.80
C SER A 62 3.01 0.05 3.32
N ILE A 63 1.96 -0.69 2.98
CA ILE A 63 1.56 -0.94 1.60
C ILE A 63 1.04 0.34 0.96
N LEU A 64 0.17 1.09 1.64
CA LEU A 64 -0.37 2.35 1.12
C LEU A 64 0.74 3.40 0.90
N LEU A 65 1.67 3.54 1.86
CA LEU A 65 2.86 4.38 1.69
C LEU A 65 3.77 3.91 0.54
N GLY A 66 3.96 2.59 0.42
CA GLY A 66 4.70 2.00 -0.69
C GLY A 66 4.06 2.32 -2.04
N LEU A 67 2.74 2.23 -2.15
CA LEU A 67 1.99 2.56 -3.36
C LEU A 67 2.11 4.04 -3.73
N GLU A 68 2.08 4.96 -2.76
CA GLU A 68 2.32 6.39 -3.01
C GLU A 68 3.71 6.66 -3.61
N LEU A 69 4.75 6.02 -3.05
CA LEU A 69 6.13 6.07 -3.57
C LEU A 69 6.24 5.44 -4.96
N LEU A 70 5.61 4.29 -5.16
CA LEU A 70 5.62 3.58 -6.42
C LEU A 70 4.97 4.45 -7.51
N VAL A 71 3.77 4.99 -7.28
CA VAL A 71 3.10 5.87 -8.25
C VAL A 71 3.97 7.07 -8.62
N ALA A 72 4.66 7.69 -7.65
CA ALA A 72 5.60 8.78 -7.92
C ALA A 72 6.73 8.36 -8.88
N ALA A 73 7.30 7.16 -8.71
CA ALA A 73 8.34 6.63 -9.60
C ALA A 73 7.85 6.45 -11.06
N ASP A 74 6.58 6.09 -11.27
CA ASP A 74 6.02 5.95 -12.62
C ASP A 74 5.79 7.30 -13.30
N ILE A 75 5.33 8.30 -12.55
CA ILE A 75 5.17 9.67 -13.06
C ILE A 75 6.53 10.22 -13.50
N ILE A 76 7.57 10.02 -12.69
CA ILE A 76 8.95 10.46 -13.00
C ILE A 76 9.45 9.80 -14.30
N ARG A 77 9.22 8.49 -14.46
CA ARG A 77 9.67 7.73 -15.63
C ARG A 77 8.92 8.12 -16.92
N THR A 78 7.63 8.41 -16.83
CA THR A 78 6.80 8.76 -17.99
C THR A 78 7.11 10.15 -18.55
N VAL A 79 7.50 11.12 -17.72
CA VAL A 79 7.83 12.50 -18.16
C VAL A 79 9.21 12.60 -18.83
N ALA A 80 10.13 11.67 -18.54
CA ALA A 80 11.53 11.75 -18.94
C ALA A 80 11.86 11.23 -20.35
N VAL A 81 10.95 10.48 -20.96
CA VAL A 81 11.25 9.71 -22.17
C VAL A 81 10.91 10.54 -23.40
N THR A 82 11.93 10.92 -24.18
CA THR A 82 11.74 11.36 -25.56
C THR A 82 11.13 10.20 -26.35
N PRO A 83 9.89 10.33 -26.84
CA PRO A 83 9.15 9.17 -27.32
C PRO A 83 9.69 8.71 -28.66
N THR A 84 10.31 7.53 -28.69
CA THR A 84 10.38 6.67 -29.88
C THR A 84 9.29 5.62 -29.76
N PHE A 85 8.58 5.26 -30.82
CA PHE A 85 7.47 4.29 -30.76
C PHE A 85 7.81 2.97 -30.04
N VAL A 86 9.03 2.45 -30.21
CA VAL A 86 9.50 1.23 -29.54
C VAL A 86 9.70 1.43 -28.04
N SER A 87 10.45 2.45 -27.63
CA SER A 87 10.70 2.74 -26.20
C SER A 87 9.42 3.09 -25.45
N VAL A 88 8.48 3.78 -26.10
CA VAL A 88 7.15 4.08 -25.52
C VAL A 88 6.33 2.80 -25.38
N GLY A 89 6.39 1.89 -26.35
CA GLY A 89 5.71 0.60 -26.27
C GLY A 89 6.18 -0.25 -25.09
N VAL A 90 7.50 -0.37 -24.90
CA VAL A 90 8.06 -1.11 -23.75
C VAL A 90 7.70 -0.44 -22.43
N LEU A 91 7.83 0.89 -22.35
CA LEU A 91 7.44 1.65 -21.16
C LEU A 91 5.95 1.48 -20.84
N ALA A 92 5.08 1.58 -21.84
CA ALA A 92 3.64 1.42 -21.68
C ALA A 92 3.29 0.02 -21.15
N ILE A 93 3.95 -1.04 -21.65
CA ILE A 93 3.76 -2.41 -21.17
C ILE A 93 4.20 -2.54 -19.70
N ILE A 94 5.37 -2.00 -19.34
CA ILE A 94 5.86 -2.06 -17.95
C ILE A 94 4.91 -1.33 -16.99
N VAL A 95 4.48 -0.11 -17.34
CA VAL A 95 3.51 0.67 -16.56
C VAL A 95 2.17 -0.07 -16.45
N LEU A 96 1.70 -0.71 -17.52
CA LEU A 96 0.44 -1.45 -17.53
C LEU A 96 0.50 -2.69 -16.64
N ILE A 97 1.57 -3.48 -16.72
CA ILE A 97 1.82 -4.61 -15.82
C ILE A 97 1.85 -4.13 -14.37
N ARG A 98 2.57 -3.04 -14.08
CA ARG A 98 2.71 -2.51 -12.73
C ARG A 98 1.39 -2.02 -12.15
N THR A 99 0.60 -1.31 -12.95
CA THR A 99 -0.73 -0.84 -12.56
C THR A 99 -1.63 -2.04 -12.27
N PHE A 100 -1.62 -3.05 -13.13
CA PHE A 100 -2.43 -4.26 -12.96
C PHE A 100 -2.03 -5.07 -11.72
N LEU A 101 -0.72 -5.32 -11.51
CA LEU A 101 -0.23 -6.09 -10.36
C LEU A 101 -0.47 -5.36 -9.04
N SER A 102 -0.19 -4.05 -8.99
CA SER A 102 -0.44 -3.24 -7.79
C SER A 102 -1.94 -3.24 -7.44
N PHE A 103 -2.79 -3.10 -8.45
CA PHE A 103 -4.25 -3.10 -8.29
C PHE A 103 -4.80 -4.48 -7.87
N SER A 104 -4.29 -5.56 -8.47
CA SER A 104 -4.69 -6.93 -8.12
C SER A 104 -4.31 -7.29 -6.68
N LEU A 105 -3.12 -6.87 -6.23
CA LEU A 105 -2.68 -7.06 -4.84
C LEU A 105 -3.54 -6.24 -3.86
N GLU A 106 -3.81 -4.98 -4.16
CA GLU A 106 -4.64 -4.12 -3.32
C GLU A 106 -6.07 -4.67 -3.17
N LEU A 107 -6.63 -5.23 -4.25
CA LEU A 107 -7.90 -5.95 -4.26
C LEU A 107 -7.89 -7.19 -3.36
N GLU A 108 -6.84 -8.02 -3.45
CA GLU A 108 -6.69 -9.23 -2.63
C GLU A 108 -6.59 -8.87 -1.14
N ILE A 109 -5.80 -7.85 -0.81
CA ILE A 109 -5.55 -7.41 0.57
C ILE A 109 -6.78 -6.75 1.18
N THR A 110 -7.48 -5.92 0.41
CA THR A 110 -8.61 -5.12 0.90
C THR A 110 -9.91 -5.91 0.81
N GLY A 111 -10.04 -6.83 -0.15
CA GLY A 111 -11.26 -7.58 -0.46
C GLY A 111 -12.41 -6.70 -0.97
N ARG A 112 -12.12 -5.43 -1.30
CA ARG A 112 -13.07 -4.45 -1.84
C ARG A 112 -12.43 -3.77 -3.04
N TRP A 113 -13.26 -3.40 -4.00
CA TRP A 113 -12.80 -2.60 -5.13
C TRP A 113 -12.37 -1.21 -4.63
N PRO A 114 -11.29 -0.61 -5.15
CA PRO A 114 -10.80 0.69 -4.67
C PRO A 114 -11.80 1.85 -4.88
N TRP A 115 -12.78 1.68 -5.76
CA TRP A 115 -13.89 2.64 -5.93
C TRP A 115 -15.08 2.41 -5.00
N GLN A 116 -15.08 1.37 -4.17
CA GLN A 116 -16.08 1.18 -3.11
C GLN A 116 -15.74 2.11 -1.94
N LYS A 117 -16.25 3.34 -2.00
CA LYS A 117 -16.20 4.29 -0.88
C LYS A 117 -16.86 3.68 0.35
N GLU A 118 -16.24 3.85 1.51
CA GLU A 118 -16.87 3.51 2.79
C GLU A 118 -18.25 4.18 2.85
N ALA A 119 -19.29 3.37 2.98
CA ALA A 119 -20.61 3.89 3.29
C ALA A 119 -20.46 4.75 4.55
N PRO A 120 -20.91 6.03 4.55
CA PRO A 120 -20.79 6.88 5.72
C PRO A 120 -21.37 6.11 6.89
N ALA A 121 -20.57 5.88 7.93
CA ALA A 121 -21.04 5.27 9.16
C ALA A 121 -22.30 6.02 9.58
N ALA A 122 -23.45 5.36 9.40
CA ALA A 122 -24.73 5.91 9.79
C ALA A 122 -24.57 6.25 11.27
N ARG A 123 -24.60 7.55 11.58
CA ARG A 123 -24.73 8.02 12.95
C ARG A 123 -26.10 7.57 13.42
N SER A 124 -26.20 6.33 13.88
CA SER A 124 -27.32 5.83 14.67
C SER A 124 -27.19 6.42 16.06
N GLY A 125 -27.46 7.73 16.18
CA GLY A 125 -27.84 8.36 17.43
C GLY A 125 -29.27 7.98 17.74
N SER A 126 -29.48 6.73 18.17
CA SER A 126 -30.70 6.33 18.86
C SER A 126 -30.52 6.68 20.34
N THR A 127 -31.23 7.72 20.79
CA THR A 127 -31.87 7.74 22.11
C THR A 127 -33.08 8.66 22.02
N ALA A 128 -34.21 8.08 21.61
CA ALA A 128 -35.48 8.45 22.22
C ALA A 128 -35.52 7.86 23.65
N SER A 129 -36.26 8.53 24.54
CA SER A 129 -36.60 8.15 25.92
C SER A 129 -35.73 8.75 27.03
N ALA A 130 -36.16 9.89 27.57
CA ALA A 130 -36.47 10.10 29.00
C ALA A 130 -36.56 11.60 29.34
N ALA A 131 -37.79 12.15 29.39
CA ALA A 131 -38.29 13.13 30.36
C ALA A 131 -39.68 13.61 29.93
#